data_AF-A0A1C7NJV9-F1
#
_entry.id   AF-A0A1C7NJV9-F1
#
_cell.length_a   1.000
_cell.length_b   1.000
_cell.length_c   1.000
_cell.angle_alpha   90.00
_cell.angle_beta   90.00
_cell.angle_gamma   90.00
#
_symmetry.space_group_name_H-M   'P 1'
#
loop_
_entity.id
_entity.type
_entity.pdbx_description
1 polymer ?
#
loop_
_entity_poly.entity_id
_entity_poly.type
_entity_poly.pdbx_seq_one_letter_code
_entity_poly.pdbx_strand_id
1 'polypeptide(L)' 'MATNAAANLAQSKMGEAPVPVANQDKENKSETTDMLACVWVGKEKLEMRRVPKPEITDDEDVIIKVTGST' A
#
# COMPACT_ATOMS: atom_id res chain seq x y z
N MET A 1 -20.75 20.25 19.17
CA MET A 1 -20.41 19.04 19.96
C MET A 1 -21.52 17.99 19.95
N ALA A 2 -22.78 18.35 20.24
CA ALA A 2 -23.91 17.39 20.23
C ALA A 2 -24.25 16.82 18.83
N THR A 3 -24.07 17.60 17.77
CA THR A 3 -24.29 17.18 16.38
C THR A 3 -23.34 16.06 15.94
N ASN A 4 -22.07 16.11 16.35
CA ASN A 4 -21.08 15.10 15.98
C ASN A 4 -21.33 13.77 16.71
N ALA A 5 -21.79 13.82 17.96
CA ALA A 5 -22.13 12.61 18.72
C ALA A 5 -23.35 11.89 18.11
N ALA A 6 -24.37 12.65 17.70
CA ALA A 6 -25.55 12.10 17.02
C ALA A 6 -25.21 11.53 15.62
N ALA A 7 -24.33 12.21 14.87
CA ALA A 7 -23.87 11.73 13.57
C ALA A 7 -23.09 10.41 13.68
N ASN A 8 -22.19 10.30 14.67
CA ASN A 8 -21.41 9.07 14.90
C ASN A 8 -22.30 7.88 15.30
N LEU A 9 -23.33 8.14 16.12
CA LEU A 9 -24.31 7.12 16.51
C LEU A 9 -25.12 6.65 15.31
N ALA A 10 -25.58 7.58 14.46
CA ALA A 10 -26.30 7.24 13.23
C ALA A 10 -25.42 6.42 12.28
N GLN A 11 -24.15 6.81 12.11
CA GLN A 11 -23.19 6.08 11.29
C GLN A 11 -22.97 4.64 11.78
N SER A 12 -22.86 4.41 13.10
CA SER A 12 -22.74 3.05 13.66
C SER A 12 -23.96 2.16 13.41
N LYS A 13 -25.14 2.76 13.21
CA LYS A 13 -26.41 2.04 12.99
C LYS A 13 -26.71 1.80 11.51
N MET A 14 -26.22 2.67 10.63
CA MET A 14 -26.41 2.54 9.18
C MET A 14 -25.53 1.45 8.56
N GLY A 15 -24.57 0.91 9.32
CA GLY A 15 -23.68 -0.15 8.89
C GLY A 15 -22.55 0.39 8.01
N GLU A 16 -21.40 -0.26 8.09
CA GLU A 16 -20.28 0.05 7.21
C GLU A 16 -20.64 -0.44 5.80
N ALA A 17 -20.62 0.47 4.82
CA ALA A 17 -20.67 0.04 3.43
C ALA A 17 -19.40 -0.81 3.19
N PRO A 18 -19.53 -2.06 2.73
CA PRO A 18 -18.38 -2.88 2.43
C PRO A 18 -17.68 -2.27 1.22
N VAL A 19 -16.74 -1.38 1.48
CA VAL A 19 -15.70 -1.07 0.51
C VAL A 19 -14.80 -2.30 0.48
N PRO A 20 -14.45 -2.84 -0.69
CA PRO A 20 -13.46 -3.88 -0.79
C PRO A 20 -12.11 -3.32 -0.28
N VAL A 21 -11.85 -3.46 1.02
CA VAL A 21 -10.52 -3.25 1.63
C VAL A 21 -9.70 -4.53 1.47
N ALA A 22 -9.80 -5.13 0.29
CA ALA A 22 -8.88 -6.15 -0.12
C ALA A 22 -7.67 -5.39 -0.68
N ASN A 23 -6.66 -5.15 0.17
CA ASN A 23 -5.28 -4.99 -0.32
C ASN A 23 -4.77 -6.31 -0.96
N GLN A 24 -5.65 -7.15 -1.51
CA GLN A 24 -5.31 -8.46 -2.09
C GLN A 24 -4.48 -8.28 -3.36
N ASP A 25 -4.66 -7.17 -4.08
CA ASP A 25 -3.83 -6.85 -5.26
C ASP A 25 -2.36 -6.61 -4.90
N LYS A 26 -2.03 -6.28 -3.63
CA LYS A 26 -0.63 -6.12 -3.19
C LYS A 26 0.01 -7.40 -2.65
N GLU A 27 -0.76 -8.48 -2.50
CA GLU A 27 -0.27 -9.78 -2.05
C GLU A 27 0.12 -10.71 -3.20
N ASN A 28 -0.25 -10.38 -4.44
CA ASN A 28 0.35 -11.00 -5.63
C ASN A 28 1.78 -10.48 -5.78
N LYS A 29 2.65 -11.02 -4.94
CA LYS A 29 4.09 -10.83 -5.04
C LYS A 29 4.56 -11.84 -6.06
N SER A 30 5.36 -11.38 -7.02
CA SER A 30 6.13 -12.27 -7.88
C SER A 30 7.02 -13.15 -6.99
N GLU A 31 6.57 -14.38 -6.71
CA GLU A 31 7.23 -15.36 -5.83
C GLU A 31 8.67 -15.68 -6.27
N THR A 32 9.02 -15.32 -7.51
CA THR A 32 10.22 -15.81 -8.17
C THR A 32 11.41 -14.87 -8.06
N THR A 33 11.24 -13.57 -7.78
CA THR A 33 12.40 -12.67 -7.65
C THR A 33 12.23 -11.48 -6.71
N ASP A 34 13.28 -11.24 -5.92
CA ASP A 34 13.41 -10.08 -5.03
C ASP A 34 14.31 -8.97 -5.61
N MET A 35 14.19 -7.77 -5.05
CA MET A 35 15.09 -6.63 -5.22
C MET A 35 15.40 -5.95 -3.88
N LEU A 36 16.43 -5.10 -3.85
CA LEU A 36 16.69 -4.23 -2.70
C LEU A 36 15.96 -2.89 -2.89
N ALA A 37 15.32 -2.40 -1.84
CA ALA A 37 14.67 -1.09 -1.82
C ALA A 37 15.05 -0.33 -0.55
N CYS A 38 15.17 1.00 -0.66
CA CYS A 38 15.26 1.90 0.48
C CYS A 38 13.84 2.14 1.01
N VAL A 39 13.57 1.68 2.23
CA VAL A 39 12.24 1.71 2.84
C VAL A 39 12.24 2.70 3.99
N TRP A 40 11.29 3.62 3.97
CA TRP A 40 10.99 4.47 5.11
C TRP A 40 10.19 3.71 6.14
N VAL A 41 10.72 3.66 7.37
CA VAL A 41 10.15 2.86 8.46
C VAL A 41 9.79 3.71 9.67
N GLY A 42 10.08 5.01 9.62
CA GLY A 42 9.77 5.97 10.67
C GLY A 42 10.55 7.27 10.52
N LYS A 43 10.24 8.26 11.37
CA LYS A 43 10.98 9.54 11.40
C LYS A 43 12.48 9.27 11.54
N GLU A 44 13.26 9.83 10.63
CA GLU A 44 14.74 9.69 10.57
C GLU A 44 15.23 8.24 10.44
N LYS A 45 14.37 7.31 10.00
CA LYS A 45 14.72 5.89 9.90
C LYS A 45 14.42 5.35 8.50
N LEU A 46 15.49 5.09 7.76
CA LEU A 46 15.51 4.41 6.48
C LEU A 46 16.22 3.07 6.63
N GLU A 47 15.69 2.04 6.00
CA GLU A 47 16.29 0.70 6.01
C GLU A 47 16.33 0.14 4.59
N MET A 48 17.44 -0.50 4.23
CA MET A 48 17.50 -1.31 3.02
C MET A 48 16.82 -2.65 3.29
N ARG A 49 15.74 -2.95 2.58
CA ARG A 49 15.00 -4.21 2.72
C ARG A 49 14.97 -4.96 1.40
N ARG A 50 15.03 -6.29 1.51
CA ARG A 50 14.74 -7.17 0.38
C ARG A 50 13.22 -7.26 0.24
N VAL A 51 12.73 -6.89 -0.94
CA VAL A 51 11.31 -6.82 -1.27
C VAL A 51 11.07 -7.55 -2.59
N PRO A 52 9.86 -8.05 -2.85
CA PRO A 52 9.50 -8.62 -4.15
C PRO A 52 9.72 -7.59 -5.26
N LYS A 53 10.08 -8.07 -6.45
CA LYS A 53 10.05 -7.20 -7.63
C LYS A 53 8.62 -6.77 -7.94
N PRO A 54 8.43 -5.54 -8.46
CA PRO A 54 7.12 -5.07 -8.88
C PRO A 54 6.60 -5.92 -10.05
N GLU A 55 5.28 -6.00 -10.15
CA GLU A 55 4.57 -6.57 -11.29
C GLU A 55 4.00 -5.47 -12.17
N ILE A 56 3.75 -5.79 -13.43
CA ILE A 56 3.05 -4.93 -14.39
C ILE A 56 1.56 -5.07 -14.11
N THR A 57 0.88 -3.97 -13.77
CA THR A 57 -0.56 -3.99 -13.43
C THR A 57 -1.43 -3.31 -14.48
N ASP A 58 -0.82 -2.46 -15.30
CA ASP A 58 -1.44 -1.74 -16.41
C ASP A 58 -0.60 -1.92 -17.70
N ASP A 59 -1.22 -1.76 -18.87
CA ASP A 59 -0.56 -1.91 -20.18
C ASP A 59 0.53 -0.86 -20.42
N GLU A 60 0.44 0.29 -19.74
CA GLU A 60 1.41 1.39 -19.85
C GLU A 60 2.60 1.26 -18.87
N ASP A 61 2.57 0.31 -17.93
CA ASP A 61 3.62 0.14 -16.93
C ASP A 61 4.94 -0.37 -17.56
N VAL A 62 6.08 0.08 -17.02
CA VAL A 62 7.40 -0.41 -17.41
C VAL A 62 8.29 -0.62 -16.18
N ILE A 63 8.94 -1.79 -16.09
CA ILE A 63 9.93 -2.09 -15.05
C ILE A 63 11.32 -1.71 -15.55
N ILE A 64 11.97 -0.79 -14.83
CA ILE A 64 13.30 -0.26 -15.18
C ILE A 64 14.34 -0.72 -14.17
N LYS A 65 15.49 -1.19 -14.67
CA LYS A 65 16.67 -1.47 -13.84
C LYS A 65 17.42 -0.17 -13.54
N VAL A 66 17.44 0.22 -12.28
CA VAL A 66 18.23 1.38 -11.82
C VAL A 66 19.73 1.07 -11.95
N THR A 67 20.46 1.91 -12.70
CA THR A 67 21.92 1.81 -12.89
C THR A 67 22.70 2.81 -12.05
N GLY A 68 22.04 3.85 -11.56
CA GLY A 68 22.57 4.84 -10.64
C GLY A 68 21.47 5.79 -10.17
N SER A 69 21.61 6.33 -8.97
CA SER A 69 20.75 7.37 -8.39
C SER A 69 21.64 8.47 -7.82
N THR A 70 21.21 9.72 -7.93
CA THR A 70 21.87 10.89 -7.32
C THR A 70 21.30 11.21 -5.95
#